data_AF-A0A847CBT2-F1
#
_entry.id   AF-A0A847CBT2-F1
#
_cell.length_a   1.000
_cell.length_b   1.000
_cell.length_c   1.000
_cell.angle_alpha   90.00
_cell.angle_beta   90.00
_cell.angle_gamma   90.00
#
_symmetry.space_group_name_H-M   'P 1'
#
loop_
_entity.id
_entity.type
_entity.pdbx_description
1 polymer ?
#
loop_
_entity_poly.entity_id
_entity_poly.type
_entity_poly.pdbx_seq_one_letter_code
_entity_poly.pdbx_strand_id
1 'polypeptide(L)'
;MGLLDKASNIINNEIKPALNKISFWNFVTSHNIQICAVFTRKDDFYYITNSIGFDGLSILSSFSTSDFWTGLLPSENQFFDFKTCDNSILSILQFFSFNLKDNVDFVQCLRIDNKILFLCNNNSLQIINNKSIIEDFSNIDFSKQNYFNNDNLIETKNISIRKYTIDIQEAITSFVKSKLKNHLEISELYIESISNEIMNRLSSFFAHPSLIKRNTKFSASILFPYKNEFSYILLMNHLIVNLAEVVENFSELLEINDLGKIDSYLEMEEFINAK
;
A
#
# COMPACT_ATOMS: atom_id res chain seq x y z
N MET A 1 22.89 1.01 -4.89
CA MET A 1 22.69 1.29 -3.46
C MET A 1 21.34 1.96 -3.35
N GLY A 2 20.29 1.14 -3.25
CA GLY A 2 18.93 1.54 -3.53
C GLY A 2 18.19 2.04 -2.29
N LEU A 3 17.15 2.83 -2.51
CA LEU A 3 16.16 3.23 -1.49
C LEU A 3 15.55 2.06 -0.68
N LEU A 4 15.84 0.81 -1.05
CA LEU A 4 15.52 -0.42 -0.32
C LEU A 4 16.22 -0.57 1.04
N ASP A 5 17.32 0.16 1.32
CA ASP A 5 18.03 0.08 2.60
C ASP A 5 17.30 0.78 3.77
N LYS A 6 16.06 1.25 3.58
CA LYS A 6 15.31 1.99 4.62
C LYS A 6 14.14 1.26 5.27
N ALA A 7 13.82 0.03 4.85
CA ALA A 7 12.96 -0.83 5.66
C ALA A 7 13.59 -1.18 7.03
N SER A 8 14.89 -0.95 7.22
CA SER A 8 15.62 -1.30 8.45
C SER A 8 15.76 -0.17 9.49
N ASN A 9 15.30 1.06 9.21
CA ASN A 9 15.52 2.23 10.10
C ASN A 9 14.22 2.95 10.49
N ILE A 10 13.13 2.20 10.74
CA ILE A 10 11.96 2.75 11.41
C ILE A 10 12.25 2.77 12.92
N ILE A 11 12.45 3.98 13.41
CA ILE A 11 12.71 4.32 14.81
C ILE A 11 11.59 3.76 15.69
N ASN A 12 12.01 3.06 16.76
CA ASN A 12 11.19 2.64 17.90
C ASN A 12 10.38 3.82 18.47
N ASN A 13 9.14 3.95 18.03
CA ASN A 13 8.13 4.67 18.79
C ASN A 13 7.10 3.64 19.23
N GLU A 14 7.21 3.19 20.47
CA GLU A 14 6.16 2.43 21.16
C GLU A 14 4.91 3.32 21.27
N ILE A 15 4.06 3.30 20.26
CA ILE A 15 2.69 3.80 20.38
C ILE A 15 1.83 2.57 20.65
N LYS A 16 1.62 2.27 21.95
CA LYS A 16 0.49 1.45 22.37
C LYS A 16 -0.67 2.36 22.77
N PRO A 17 -1.74 2.44 21.98
CA PRO A 17 -3.05 2.79 22.48
C PRO A 17 -3.91 1.54 22.48
N ALA A 18 -4.32 1.09 23.67
CA ALA A 18 -5.46 0.20 23.79
C ALA A 18 -6.71 0.84 23.13
N LEU A 19 -7.48 0.04 22.38
CA LEU A 19 -8.84 0.31 21.88
C LEU A 19 -9.06 1.39 20.79
N ASN A 20 -8.03 2.00 20.20
CA ASN A 20 -8.21 2.87 19.03
C ASN A 20 -7.96 2.08 17.74
N LYS A 21 -8.98 2.00 16.86
CA LYS A 21 -8.82 1.37 15.54
C LYS A 21 -7.63 1.97 14.79
N ILE A 22 -6.76 1.14 14.21
CA ILE A 22 -5.54 1.55 13.49
C ILE A 22 -5.79 1.61 11.97
N SER A 23 -4.99 2.37 11.21
CA SER A 23 -5.04 2.28 9.73
C SER A 23 -4.29 1.06 9.22
N PHE A 24 -4.57 0.64 7.98
CA PHE A 24 -3.85 -0.47 7.34
C PHE A 24 -2.34 -0.22 7.25
N TRP A 25 -1.93 1.02 6.99
CA TRP A 25 -0.51 1.38 6.95
C TRP A 25 0.16 1.31 8.31
N ASN A 26 -0.53 1.76 9.37
CA ASN A 26 0.00 1.66 10.73
C ASN A 26 0.22 0.19 11.10
N PHE A 27 -0.69 -0.70 10.70
CA PHE A 27 -0.51 -2.14 10.84
C PHE A 27 0.72 -2.66 10.07
N VAL A 28 0.86 -2.31 8.78
CA VAL A 28 2.00 -2.72 7.95
C VAL A 28 3.34 -2.28 8.57
N THR A 29 3.40 -1.02 9.00
CA THR A 29 4.62 -0.42 9.56
C THR A 29 4.94 -0.92 10.96
N SER A 30 3.95 -1.12 11.84
CA SER A 30 4.17 -1.64 13.19
C SER A 30 4.73 -3.06 13.20
N HIS A 31 4.41 -3.83 12.17
CA HIS A 31 4.85 -5.22 12.00
C HIS A 31 5.98 -5.39 10.98
N ASN A 32 6.53 -4.29 10.45
CA ASN A 32 7.60 -4.28 9.43
C ASN A 32 7.31 -5.20 8.23
N ILE A 33 6.08 -5.16 7.74
CA ILE A 33 5.61 -6.02 6.65
C ILE A 33 5.96 -5.36 5.31
N GLN A 34 6.61 -6.11 4.41
CA GLN A 34 7.02 -5.59 3.10
C GLN A 34 6.01 -5.86 1.99
N ILE A 35 5.48 -7.08 1.95
CA ILE A 35 4.53 -7.52 0.92
C ILE A 35 3.31 -8.11 1.63
N CYS A 36 2.17 -7.45 1.47
CA CYS A 36 0.93 -7.83 2.13
C CYS A 36 -0.28 -7.46 1.31
N ALA A 37 -1.33 -8.28 1.41
CA ALA A 37 -2.62 -7.98 0.82
C ALA A 37 -3.76 -8.38 1.75
N VAL A 38 -4.89 -7.68 1.62
CA VAL A 38 -6.15 -7.98 2.29
C VAL A 38 -7.17 -8.33 1.23
N PHE A 39 -7.58 -9.59 1.23
CA PHE A 39 -8.72 -10.04 0.46
C PHE A 39 -9.98 -9.80 1.27
N THR A 40 -11.00 -9.20 0.66
CA THR A 40 -12.30 -9.00 1.30
C THR A 40 -13.37 -9.74 0.53
N ARG A 41 -14.27 -10.41 1.26
CA ARG A 41 -15.42 -11.10 0.68
C ARG A 41 -16.51 -10.09 0.30
N LYS A 42 -16.96 -10.15 -0.96
CA LYS A 42 -18.22 -9.56 -1.43
C LYS A 42 -19.01 -10.68 -2.08
N ASP A 43 -20.22 -10.91 -1.59
CA ASP A 43 -21.03 -12.06 -1.95
C ASP A 43 -20.25 -13.37 -1.69
N ASP A 44 -20.06 -14.21 -2.72
CA ASP A 44 -19.34 -15.48 -2.64
C ASP A 44 -17.89 -15.41 -3.13
N PHE A 45 -17.39 -14.19 -3.39
CA PHE A 45 -16.06 -13.99 -3.98
C PHE A 45 -15.16 -13.13 -3.09
N TYR A 46 -13.87 -13.44 -3.14
CA TYR A 46 -12.78 -12.68 -2.53
C TYR A 46 -11.96 -12.01 -3.63
N TYR A 47 -11.50 -10.79 -3.33
CA TYR A 47 -10.57 -10.02 -4.14
C TYR A 47 -9.74 -9.14 -3.22
N ILE A 48 -8.54 -8.78 -3.66
CA ILE A 48 -7.68 -7.84 -2.93
C ILE A 48 -8.39 -6.49 -2.91
N THR A 49 -8.55 -5.91 -1.71
CA THR A 49 -9.08 -4.55 -1.48
C THR A 49 -8.02 -3.55 -1.04
N ASN A 50 -6.94 -4.05 -0.44
CA ASN A 50 -5.84 -3.24 0.05
C ASN A 50 -4.56 -4.07 0.00
N SER A 51 -3.44 -3.43 -0.31
CA SER A 51 -2.16 -4.12 -0.42
C SER A 51 -0.99 -3.15 -0.28
N ILE A 52 0.19 -3.73 -0.06
CA ILE A 52 1.49 -3.09 -0.22
C ILE A 52 2.44 -4.09 -0.88
N GLY A 53 3.22 -3.64 -1.86
CA GLY A 53 4.21 -4.46 -2.55
C GLY A 53 3.64 -5.38 -3.64
N PHE A 54 2.35 -5.24 -3.97
CA PHE A 54 1.73 -5.97 -5.08
C PHE A 54 1.81 -5.16 -6.37
N ASP A 55 1.98 -5.83 -7.51
CA ASP A 55 1.79 -5.21 -8.82
C ASP A 55 0.32 -5.28 -9.25
N GLY A 56 -0.05 -4.45 -10.24
CA GLY A 56 -1.43 -4.38 -10.71
C GLY A 56 -1.93 -5.71 -11.27
N LEU A 57 -1.07 -6.51 -11.92
CA LEU A 57 -1.45 -7.81 -12.46
C LEU A 57 -1.81 -8.81 -11.35
N SER A 58 -1.05 -8.82 -10.25
CA SER A 58 -1.33 -9.65 -9.07
C SER A 58 -2.67 -9.25 -8.45
N ILE A 59 -2.92 -7.94 -8.32
CA ILE A 59 -4.21 -7.41 -7.83
C ILE A 59 -5.36 -7.88 -8.73
N LEU A 60 -5.21 -7.77 -10.07
CA LEU A 60 -6.21 -8.23 -11.04
C LEU A 60 -6.44 -9.74 -11.02
N SER A 61 -5.44 -10.53 -10.60
CA SER A 61 -5.53 -12.00 -10.49
C SER A 61 -6.14 -12.49 -9.18
N SER A 62 -6.50 -11.60 -8.26
CA SER A 62 -6.94 -11.96 -6.90
C SER A 62 -8.31 -12.63 -6.78
N PHE A 63 -9.09 -12.67 -7.86
CA PHE A 63 -10.44 -13.22 -7.85
C PHE A 63 -10.47 -14.69 -7.44
N SER A 64 -11.25 -15.02 -6.42
CA SER A 64 -11.35 -16.36 -5.86
C SER A 64 -12.70 -16.59 -5.18
N THR A 65 -13.16 -17.84 -5.11
CA THR A 65 -14.42 -18.20 -4.45
C THR A 65 -14.26 -18.41 -2.95
N SER A 66 -15.34 -18.25 -2.19
CA SER A 66 -15.37 -18.60 -0.76
C SER A 66 -15.04 -20.08 -0.51
N ASP A 67 -15.45 -20.98 -1.41
CA ASP A 67 -15.17 -22.41 -1.31
C ASP A 67 -13.67 -22.72 -1.43
N PHE A 68 -12.98 -22.05 -2.36
CA PHE A 68 -11.53 -22.17 -2.51
C PHE A 68 -10.82 -21.83 -1.18
N TRP A 69 -11.19 -20.73 -0.54
CA TRP A 69 -10.61 -20.33 0.73
C TRP A 69 -11.03 -21.19 1.90
N THR A 70 -12.24 -21.73 1.89
CA THR A 70 -12.70 -22.64 2.94
C THR A 70 -11.94 -23.97 2.88
N GLY A 71 -11.57 -24.42 1.68
CA GLY A 71 -10.70 -25.58 1.49
C GLY A 71 -9.26 -25.35 1.95
N LEU A 72 -8.69 -24.17 1.69
CA LEU A 72 -7.31 -23.84 2.04
C LEU A 72 -7.13 -23.38 3.50
N LEU A 73 -8.10 -22.64 4.03
CA LEU A 73 -8.09 -22.00 5.35
C LEU A 73 -9.32 -22.46 6.14
N PRO A 74 -9.36 -23.73 6.60
CA PRO A 74 -10.55 -24.31 7.20
C PRO A 74 -10.97 -23.66 8.53
N SER A 75 -10.01 -23.14 9.31
CA SER A 75 -10.24 -22.47 10.59
C SER A 75 -10.00 -20.96 10.49
N GLU A 76 -10.80 -20.20 11.22
CA GLU A 76 -10.59 -18.76 11.42
C GLU A 76 -9.56 -18.50 12.54
N ASN A 77 -8.97 -17.30 12.53
CA ASN A 77 -8.00 -16.84 13.53
C ASN A 77 -6.75 -17.73 13.66
N GLN A 78 -6.44 -18.48 12.60
CA GLN A 78 -5.27 -19.34 12.51
C GLN A 78 -4.47 -18.99 11.26
N PHE A 79 -3.15 -18.95 11.40
CA PHE A 79 -2.23 -18.82 10.28
C PHE A 79 -2.01 -20.16 9.58
N PHE A 80 -1.98 -20.11 8.26
CA PHE A 80 -1.64 -21.21 7.37
C PHE A 80 -0.44 -20.81 6.52
N ASP A 81 0.57 -21.68 6.52
CA ASP A 81 1.84 -21.45 5.84
C ASP A 81 1.83 -22.12 4.46
N PHE A 82 2.32 -21.40 3.45
CA PHE A 82 2.53 -21.89 2.09
C PHE A 82 3.97 -21.58 1.68
N LYS A 83 4.78 -22.61 1.39
CA LYS A 83 6.24 -22.51 1.17
C LYS A 83 6.66 -23.16 -0.15
N THR A 84 7.73 -22.65 -0.75
CA THR A 84 8.36 -23.29 -1.92
C THR A 84 8.99 -24.63 -1.55
N CYS A 85 9.58 -24.76 -0.35
CA CYS A 85 10.32 -25.96 0.05
C CYS A 85 9.48 -27.24 0.15
N ASP A 86 8.17 -27.13 0.37
CA ASP A 86 7.23 -28.25 0.43
C ASP A 86 6.20 -28.24 -0.71
N ASN A 87 6.40 -27.39 -1.71
CA ASN A 87 5.51 -27.16 -2.86
C ASN A 87 4.08 -26.70 -2.50
N SER A 88 3.78 -26.41 -1.23
CA SER A 88 2.44 -25.93 -0.84
C SER A 88 2.13 -24.55 -1.43
N ILE A 89 3.16 -23.74 -1.73
CA ILE A 89 3.05 -22.45 -2.42
C ILE A 89 2.26 -22.53 -3.73
N LEU A 90 2.32 -23.66 -4.44
CA LEU A 90 1.64 -23.86 -5.71
C LEU A 90 0.12 -23.60 -5.61
N SER A 91 -0.47 -23.86 -4.44
CA SER A 91 -1.90 -23.65 -4.16
C SER A 91 -2.34 -22.18 -4.24
N ILE A 92 -1.40 -21.25 -4.07
CA ILE A 92 -1.68 -19.81 -4.01
C ILE A 92 -0.96 -19.00 -5.10
N LEU A 93 -0.06 -19.61 -5.88
CA LEU A 93 0.70 -18.93 -6.93
C LEU A 93 -0.19 -18.30 -8.01
N GLN A 94 -1.46 -18.67 -8.11
CA GLN A 94 -2.40 -18.05 -9.05
C GLN A 94 -2.68 -16.56 -8.76
N PHE A 95 -2.43 -16.10 -7.53
CA PHE A 95 -2.69 -14.72 -7.09
C PHE A 95 -1.55 -13.74 -7.33
N PHE A 96 -0.48 -14.21 -7.97
CA PHE A 96 0.72 -13.43 -8.23
C PHE A 96 0.92 -13.32 -9.74
N SER A 97 1.47 -12.20 -10.21
CA SER A 97 1.96 -12.06 -11.58
C SER A 97 3.26 -12.83 -11.77
N PHE A 98 3.70 -13.03 -13.02
CA PHE A 98 5.03 -13.58 -13.28
C PHE A 98 6.16 -12.76 -12.65
N ASN A 99 6.00 -11.44 -12.51
CA ASN A 99 7.01 -10.57 -11.93
C ASN A 99 7.15 -10.77 -10.41
N LEU A 100 6.05 -11.08 -9.73
CA LEU A 100 6.04 -11.27 -8.28
C LEU A 100 6.26 -12.73 -7.88
N LYS A 101 5.80 -13.70 -8.67
CA LYS A 101 5.88 -15.14 -8.36
C LYS A 101 7.29 -15.59 -8.01
N ASP A 102 8.27 -15.20 -8.81
CA ASP A 102 9.67 -15.65 -8.63
C ASP A 102 10.32 -15.02 -7.38
N ASN A 103 9.73 -13.95 -6.86
CA ASN A 103 10.20 -13.29 -5.66
C ASN A 103 9.47 -13.77 -4.40
N VAL A 104 8.45 -14.63 -4.50
CA VAL A 104 7.62 -15.08 -3.36
C VAL A 104 7.87 -16.54 -3.04
N ASP A 105 8.65 -16.79 -1.99
CA ASP A 105 9.01 -18.14 -1.54
C ASP A 105 8.17 -18.63 -0.35
N PHE A 106 7.49 -17.71 0.31
CA PHE A 106 6.71 -17.97 1.50
C PHE A 106 5.51 -17.05 1.59
N VAL A 107 4.34 -17.59 1.92
CA VAL A 107 3.14 -16.82 2.24
C VAL A 107 2.46 -17.39 3.46
N GLN A 108 2.08 -16.51 4.39
CA GLN A 108 1.17 -16.83 5.47
C GLN A 108 -0.20 -16.23 5.21
N CYS A 109 -1.22 -17.04 5.38
CA CYS A 109 -2.61 -16.66 5.20
C CYS A 109 -3.34 -16.74 6.54
N LEU A 110 -4.13 -15.73 6.86
CA LEU A 110 -4.98 -15.69 8.05
C LEU A 110 -6.39 -15.27 7.65
N ARG A 111 -7.39 -16.08 7.97
CA ARG A 111 -8.80 -15.74 7.77
C ARG A 111 -9.41 -15.20 9.06
N ILE A 112 -9.98 -14.00 9.01
CA ILE A 112 -10.79 -13.41 10.08
C ILE A 112 -12.06 -12.83 9.45
N ASP A 113 -13.22 -13.31 9.90
CA ASP A 113 -14.53 -12.91 9.38
C ASP A 113 -14.59 -12.99 7.84
N ASN A 114 -14.95 -11.88 7.19
CA ASN A 114 -15.03 -11.74 5.75
C ASN A 114 -13.70 -11.33 5.10
N LYS A 115 -12.56 -11.48 5.78
CA LYS A 115 -11.25 -11.04 5.27
C LYS A 115 -10.20 -12.15 5.35
N ILE A 116 -9.25 -12.07 4.43
CA ILE A 116 -8.06 -12.91 4.44
C ILE A 116 -6.85 -11.99 4.32
N LEU A 117 -5.96 -12.09 5.31
CA LEU A 117 -4.67 -11.43 5.32
C LEU A 117 -3.64 -12.34 4.63
N PHE A 118 -2.97 -11.79 3.63
CA PHE A 118 -1.84 -12.38 2.92
C PHE A 118 -0.55 -11.69 3.38
N LEU A 119 0.42 -12.45 3.86
CA LEU A 119 1.73 -11.96 4.28
C LEU A 119 2.82 -12.72 3.51
N CYS A 120 3.58 -12.04 2.64
CA CYS A 120 4.57 -12.71 1.78
C CYS A 120 6.01 -12.44 2.26
N ASN A 121 6.88 -13.44 2.11
CA ASN A 121 8.32 -13.39 2.40
C ASN A 121 8.70 -12.81 3.77
N ASN A 122 7.83 -12.98 4.75
CA ASN A 122 8.15 -12.61 6.12
C ASN A 122 9.14 -13.63 6.69
N ASN A 123 10.43 -13.37 6.45
CA ASN A 123 11.56 -14.15 6.97
C ASN A 123 11.76 -13.97 8.48
N SER A 124 10.98 -13.12 9.13
CA SER A 124 11.00 -12.96 10.58
C SER A 124 10.26 -14.14 11.22
N LEU A 125 11.04 -15.02 11.87
CA LEU A 125 10.59 -16.05 12.83
C LEU A 125 9.62 -15.52 13.93
N GLN A 126 9.40 -14.20 14.00
CA GLN A 126 8.57 -13.50 14.98
C GLN A 126 7.07 -13.42 14.65
N ILE A 127 6.64 -13.68 13.42
CA ILE A 127 5.20 -13.63 13.05
C ILE A 127 4.46 -14.92 13.42
N ILE A 128 5.20 -16.01 13.58
CA ILE A 128 4.71 -17.40 13.66
C ILE A 128 3.78 -17.66 14.86
N ASN A 129 3.67 -16.76 15.85
CA ASN A 129 2.75 -16.90 16.99
C ASN A 129 2.21 -15.57 17.54
N ASN A 130 1.96 -14.57 16.68
CA ASN A 130 1.68 -13.24 17.18
C ASN A 130 0.18 -12.96 17.34
N LYS A 131 -0.35 -13.21 18.55
CA LYS A 131 -1.69 -12.73 18.95
C LYS A 131 -1.87 -11.24 18.65
N SER A 132 -0.79 -10.45 18.75
CA SER A 132 -0.84 -9.02 18.41
C SER A 132 -1.17 -8.76 16.94
N ILE A 133 -0.69 -9.56 15.98
CA ILE A 133 -1.04 -9.37 14.57
C ILE A 133 -2.52 -9.65 14.33
N ILE A 134 -3.05 -10.70 14.96
CA ILE A 134 -4.48 -11.04 14.87
C ILE A 134 -5.33 -9.92 15.49
N GLU A 135 -4.96 -9.45 16.68
CA GLU A 135 -5.62 -8.35 17.38
C GLU A 135 -5.56 -7.05 16.58
N ASP A 136 -4.37 -6.66 16.10
CA ASP A 136 -4.15 -5.44 15.34
C ASP A 136 -4.89 -5.50 13.99
N PHE A 137 -4.83 -6.63 13.28
CA PHE A 137 -5.54 -6.83 12.02
C PHE A 137 -7.06 -6.73 12.22
N SER A 138 -7.59 -7.30 13.30
CA SER A 138 -9.02 -7.19 13.66
C SER A 138 -9.42 -5.76 14.01
N ASN A 139 -8.47 -4.95 14.47
CA ASN A 139 -8.68 -3.54 14.84
C ASN A 139 -8.43 -2.55 13.70
N ILE A 140 -8.13 -3.01 12.48
CA ILE A 140 -7.94 -2.10 11.34
C ILE A 140 -9.26 -1.43 10.96
N ASP A 141 -9.25 -0.10 10.90
CA ASP A 141 -10.28 0.69 10.25
C ASP A 141 -9.88 0.97 8.80
N PHE A 142 -10.43 0.19 7.87
CA PHE A 142 -10.17 0.37 6.44
C PHE A 142 -10.77 1.67 5.87
N SER A 143 -11.61 2.39 6.63
CA SER A 143 -12.06 3.73 6.25
C SER A 143 -11.06 4.83 6.66
N LYS A 144 -10.17 4.55 7.62
CA LYS A 144 -9.14 5.50 8.02
C LYS A 144 -8.07 5.58 6.96
N GLN A 145 -7.95 6.77 6.36
CA GLN A 145 -6.81 7.11 5.54
C GLN A 145 -5.59 7.37 6.41
N ASN A 146 -4.41 7.18 5.82
CA ASN A 146 -3.16 7.54 6.47
C ASN A 146 -3.08 9.06 6.54
N TYR A 147 -3.20 9.59 7.75
CA TYR A 147 -2.66 10.90 8.05
C TYR A 147 -1.28 10.64 8.62
N PHE A 148 -0.23 11.12 7.94
CA PHE A 148 1.03 11.25 8.65
C PHE A 148 0.79 12.21 9.81
N ASN A 149 1.06 11.71 11.02
CA ASN A 149 0.73 12.38 12.27
C ASN A 149 1.36 13.78 12.28
N ASN A 150 0.54 14.82 12.42
CA ASN A 150 0.97 16.23 12.49
C ASN A 150 1.99 16.47 13.63
N ASP A 151 2.09 15.54 14.58
CA ASP A 151 2.91 15.65 15.78
C ASP A 151 4.44 15.71 15.50
N ASN A 152 4.87 15.33 14.29
CA ASN A 152 6.27 15.45 13.83
C ASN A 152 6.43 16.47 12.71
N LEU A 153 5.53 17.46 12.61
CA LEU A 153 5.74 18.63 11.77
C LEU A 153 7.06 19.28 12.18
N ILE A 154 8.07 18.97 11.36
CA ILE A 154 9.49 19.32 11.52
C ILE A 154 9.59 20.72 12.10
N GLU A 155 10.48 20.94 13.08
CA GLU A 155 10.97 22.28 13.38
C GLU A 155 11.63 22.87 12.11
N THR A 156 10.82 23.48 11.23
CA THR A 156 11.19 23.94 9.88
C THR A 156 11.95 25.26 9.90
N LYS A 157 12.83 25.48 10.89
CA LYS A 157 13.76 26.60 10.79
C LYS A 157 14.75 26.31 9.65
N ASN A 158 14.62 27.05 8.55
CA ASN A 158 15.45 26.99 7.33
C ASN A 158 15.21 25.81 6.38
N ILE A 159 13.97 25.31 6.25
CA ILE A 159 13.62 24.29 5.25
C ILE A 159 12.53 24.86 4.34
N SER A 160 12.79 24.90 3.02
CA SER A 160 11.75 25.21 2.04
C SER A 160 10.90 23.98 1.78
N ILE A 161 9.60 24.16 1.58
CA ILE A 161 8.69 23.07 1.26
C ILE A 161 8.15 23.27 -0.15
N ARG A 162 8.14 22.22 -0.96
CA ARG A 162 7.50 22.25 -2.29
C ARG A 162 6.18 21.51 -2.25
N LYS A 163 5.17 22.07 -2.92
CA LYS A 163 3.83 21.50 -3.03
C LYS A 163 3.68 20.78 -4.36
N TYR A 164 3.16 19.58 -4.30
CA TYR A 164 2.72 18.85 -5.48
C TYR A 164 1.30 18.33 -5.28
N THR A 165 0.56 18.22 -6.37
CA THR A 165 -0.55 17.28 -6.45
C THR A 165 -0.22 16.20 -7.46
N ILE A 166 -0.53 14.97 -7.11
CA ILE A 166 -0.43 13.81 -7.99
C ILE A 166 -1.85 13.35 -8.33
N ASP A 167 -2.10 13.06 -9.61
CA ASP A 167 -3.31 12.39 -10.08
C ASP A 167 -2.96 11.10 -10.86
N ILE A 168 -3.52 9.98 -10.42
CA ILE A 168 -3.30 8.63 -10.97
C ILE A 168 -4.53 8.09 -11.73
N GLN A 169 -5.57 8.90 -11.94
CA GLN A 169 -6.84 8.43 -12.49
C GLN A 169 -6.69 7.83 -13.88
N GLU A 170 -6.02 8.54 -14.80
CA GLU A 170 -5.87 8.10 -16.18
C GLU A 170 -4.98 6.85 -16.28
N ALA A 171 -3.87 6.83 -15.54
CA ALA A 171 -2.97 5.70 -15.46
C ALA A 171 -3.68 4.40 -15.03
N ILE A 172 -4.42 4.45 -13.91
CA ILE A 172 -5.14 3.28 -13.38
C ILE A 172 -6.26 2.86 -14.33
N THR A 173 -7.07 3.83 -14.79
CA THR A 173 -8.24 3.53 -15.62
C THR A 173 -7.83 2.91 -16.94
N SER A 174 -6.76 3.42 -17.56
CA SER A 174 -6.21 2.88 -18.81
C SER A 174 -5.60 1.50 -18.60
N PHE A 175 -4.85 1.30 -17.52
CA PHE A 175 -4.32 -0.02 -17.16
C PHE A 175 -5.45 -1.05 -17.01
N VAL A 176 -6.45 -0.78 -16.15
CA VAL A 176 -7.55 -1.71 -15.89
C VAL A 176 -8.35 -1.99 -17.16
N LYS A 177 -8.70 -0.97 -17.94
CA LYS A 177 -9.42 -1.15 -19.23
C LYS A 177 -8.61 -2.00 -20.22
N SER A 178 -7.29 -1.84 -20.26
CA SER A 178 -6.44 -2.62 -21.17
C SER A 178 -6.43 -4.11 -20.83
N LYS A 179 -6.53 -4.47 -19.54
CA LYS A 179 -6.46 -5.85 -19.04
C LYS A 179 -7.84 -6.50 -18.88
N LEU A 180 -8.89 -5.75 -18.53
CA LEU A 180 -10.23 -6.25 -18.21
C LEU A 180 -11.31 -5.90 -19.25
N LYS A 181 -10.97 -5.93 -20.54
CA LYS A 181 -11.81 -5.42 -21.65
C LYS A 181 -13.31 -5.79 -21.61
N ASN A 182 -13.70 -6.89 -20.95
CA ASN A 182 -15.08 -7.40 -20.89
C ASN A 182 -15.68 -7.50 -19.48
N HIS A 183 -14.99 -7.05 -18.43
CA HIS A 183 -15.41 -7.22 -17.03
C HIS A 183 -15.63 -5.88 -16.32
N LEU A 184 -16.51 -5.04 -16.89
CA LEU A 184 -16.78 -3.70 -16.37
C LEU A 184 -17.36 -3.72 -14.94
N GLU A 185 -18.16 -4.72 -14.60
CA GLU A 185 -18.83 -4.83 -13.30
C GLU A 185 -17.87 -4.94 -12.10
N ILE A 186 -16.69 -5.54 -12.30
CA ILE A 186 -15.65 -5.68 -11.27
C ILE A 186 -14.52 -4.66 -11.43
N SER A 187 -14.53 -3.89 -12.52
CA SER A 187 -13.43 -2.96 -12.83
C SER A 187 -13.31 -1.84 -11.79
N GLU A 188 -14.41 -1.36 -11.22
CA GLU A 188 -14.39 -0.34 -10.16
C GLU A 188 -13.68 -0.82 -8.88
N LEU A 189 -13.85 -2.11 -8.53
CA LEU A 189 -13.20 -2.75 -7.38
C LEU A 189 -11.68 -2.80 -7.57
N TYR A 190 -11.23 -3.18 -8.76
CA TYR A 190 -9.80 -3.22 -9.06
C TYR A 190 -9.17 -1.83 -9.19
N ILE A 191 -9.90 -0.87 -9.76
CA ILE A 191 -9.47 0.53 -9.80
C ILE A 191 -9.24 1.05 -8.38
N GLU A 192 -10.11 0.69 -7.42
CA GLU A 192 -9.92 1.05 -6.02
C GLU A 192 -8.72 0.38 -5.38
N SER A 193 -8.55 -0.90 -5.63
CA SER A 193 -7.51 -1.70 -5.00
C SER A 193 -6.12 -1.30 -5.49
N ILE A 194 -5.97 -1.06 -6.79
CA ILE A 194 -4.74 -0.52 -7.39
C ILE A 194 -4.47 0.89 -6.90
N SER A 195 -5.50 1.72 -6.77
CA SER A 195 -5.37 3.06 -6.21
C SER A 195 -4.88 3.02 -4.76
N ASN A 196 -5.38 2.10 -3.95
CA ASN A 196 -4.93 1.91 -2.57
C ASN A 196 -3.46 1.47 -2.51
N GLU A 197 -3.04 0.50 -3.33
CA GLU A 197 -1.64 0.09 -3.46
C GLU A 197 -0.72 1.28 -3.76
N ILE A 198 -1.07 2.08 -4.78
CA ILE A 198 -0.27 3.25 -5.16
C ILE A 198 -0.20 4.27 -4.03
N MET A 199 -1.32 4.57 -3.37
CA MET A 199 -1.34 5.53 -2.26
C MET A 199 -0.56 5.04 -1.03
N ASN A 200 -0.57 3.73 -0.76
CA ASN A 200 0.25 3.13 0.29
C ASN A 200 1.74 3.21 -0.06
N ARG A 201 2.12 2.93 -1.32
CA ARG A 201 3.50 3.09 -1.80
C ARG A 201 3.97 4.54 -1.74
N LEU A 202 3.15 5.50 -2.17
CA LEU A 202 3.50 6.92 -2.07
C LEU A 202 3.81 7.30 -0.61
N SER A 203 2.99 6.83 0.33
CA SER A 203 3.17 7.09 1.78
C SER A 203 4.51 6.57 2.33
N SER A 204 5.12 5.57 1.69
CA SER A 204 6.40 4.98 2.11
C SER A 204 7.61 5.54 1.36
N PHE A 205 7.36 6.27 0.28
CA PHE A 205 8.36 6.58 -0.73
C PHE A 205 9.41 7.60 -0.27
N PHE A 206 9.00 8.55 0.57
CA PHE A 206 9.84 9.67 0.94
C PHE A 206 10.52 9.46 2.30
N ALA A 207 11.85 9.47 2.27
CA ALA A 207 12.75 9.19 3.38
C ALA A 207 12.71 10.15 4.59
N HIS A 208 12.04 11.30 4.50
CA HIS A 208 11.90 12.34 5.52
C HIS A 208 10.62 13.12 5.24
N PRO A 209 9.87 13.57 6.29
CA PRO A 209 8.43 13.43 6.32
C PRO A 209 7.83 14.33 5.25
N SER A 210 7.64 13.73 4.08
CA SER A 210 6.85 14.33 3.05
C SER A 210 5.43 14.05 3.46
N LEU A 211 4.66 15.10 3.69
CA LEU A 211 3.28 14.93 4.12
C LEU A 211 2.50 14.61 2.87
N ILE A 212 2.02 13.37 2.81
CA ILE A 212 1.13 12.93 1.76
C ILE A 212 -0.26 12.90 2.38
N LYS A 213 -1.17 13.66 1.78
CA LYS A 213 -2.59 13.58 2.07
C LYS A 213 -3.30 13.12 0.83
N ARG A 214 -4.10 12.06 0.96
CA ARG A 214 -5.03 11.66 -0.08
C ARG A 214 -6.19 12.67 -0.13
N ASN A 215 -6.41 13.28 -1.29
CA ASN A 215 -7.50 14.24 -1.51
C ASN A 215 -8.75 13.50 -2.00
N THR A 216 -8.56 12.58 -2.94
CA THR A 216 -9.64 11.77 -3.52
C THR A 216 -9.19 10.32 -3.68
N LYS A 217 -10.03 9.48 -4.28
CA LYS A 217 -9.61 8.14 -4.72
C LYS A 217 -8.34 8.22 -5.56
N PHE A 218 -8.23 9.18 -6.48
CA PHE A 218 -7.16 9.22 -7.48
C PHE A 218 -6.10 10.30 -7.27
N SER A 219 -6.28 11.16 -6.28
CA SER A 219 -5.37 12.30 -6.11
C SER A 219 -4.83 12.43 -4.69
N ALA A 220 -3.58 12.89 -4.60
CA ALA A 220 -2.90 13.16 -3.35
C ALA A 220 -2.12 14.47 -3.42
N SER A 221 -2.18 15.23 -2.33
CA SER A 221 -1.33 16.37 -2.06
C SER A 221 -0.04 15.89 -1.39
N ILE A 222 1.10 16.38 -1.87
CA ILE A 222 2.42 16.04 -1.35
C ILE A 222 3.14 17.32 -0.97
N LEU A 223 3.62 17.37 0.26
CA LEU A 223 4.55 18.38 0.73
C LEU A 223 5.93 17.76 0.82
N PHE A 224 6.85 18.28 0.02
CA PHE A 224 8.21 17.77 -0.03
C PHE A 224 9.17 18.78 0.62
N PRO A 225 9.64 18.54 1.85
CA PRO A 225 10.64 19.39 2.49
C PRO A 225 12.01 19.19 1.83
N TYR A 226 12.70 20.29 1.50
CA TYR A 226 14.03 20.26 0.91
C TYR A 226 14.94 21.35 1.47
N LYS A 227 16.23 21.01 1.59
CA LYS A 227 17.29 21.95 2.02
C LYS A 227 18.04 22.58 0.85
N ASN A 228 18.20 21.82 -0.23
CA ASN A 228 18.88 22.23 -1.46
C ASN A 228 17.90 22.08 -2.63
N GLU A 229 18.01 22.92 -3.64
CA GLU A 229 17.24 22.74 -4.87
C GLU A 229 17.46 21.34 -5.45
N PHE A 230 16.37 20.68 -5.81
CA PHE A 230 16.38 19.37 -6.42
C PHE A 230 15.75 19.45 -7.81
N SER A 231 16.19 18.58 -8.71
CA SER A 231 15.65 18.52 -10.06
C SER A 231 14.24 17.96 -10.03
N TYR A 232 13.27 18.77 -10.45
CA TYR A 232 11.89 18.34 -10.64
C TYR A 232 11.80 17.13 -11.57
N ILE A 233 12.58 17.12 -12.65
CA ILE A 233 12.62 16.01 -13.63
C ILE A 233 13.05 14.70 -12.97
N LEU A 234 14.00 14.75 -12.03
CA LEU A 234 14.43 13.54 -11.31
C LEU A 234 13.34 13.02 -10.37
N LEU A 235 12.63 13.91 -9.67
CA LEU A 235 11.49 13.52 -8.83
C LEU A 235 10.39 12.88 -9.68
N MET A 236 10.05 13.50 -10.82
CA MET A 236 9.07 12.97 -11.77
C MET A 236 9.43 11.58 -12.26
N ASN A 237 10.66 11.41 -12.75
CA ASN A 237 11.13 10.11 -13.23
C ASN A 237 11.11 9.07 -12.12
N HIS A 238 11.45 9.46 -10.88
CA HIS A 238 11.42 8.53 -9.76
C HIS A 238 9.99 8.06 -9.46
N LEU A 239 9.02 8.97 -9.45
CA LEU A 239 7.61 8.62 -9.26
C LEU A 239 7.09 7.73 -10.39
N ILE A 240 7.36 8.07 -11.65
CA ILE A 240 6.94 7.27 -12.82
C ILE A 240 7.51 5.85 -12.73
N VAL A 241 8.82 5.70 -12.48
CA VAL A 241 9.45 4.37 -12.38
C VAL A 241 8.82 3.52 -11.27
N ASN A 242 8.44 4.11 -10.15
CA ASN A 242 7.80 3.38 -9.06
C ASN A 242 6.36 2.99 -9.38
N LEU A 243 5.62 3.87 -10.06
CA LEU A 243 4.28 3.52 -10.51
C LEU A 243 4.31 2.47 -11.62
N ALA A 244 5.37 2.43 -12.43
CA ALA A 244 5.51 1.42 -13.48
C ALA A 244 5.53 -0.01 -12.93
N GLU A 245 5.96 -0.21 -11.68
CA GLU A 245 5.86 -1.50 -11.01
C GLU A 245 4.42 -1.94 -10.73
N VAL A 246 3.46 -1.01 -10.70
CA VAL A 246 2.04 -1.31 -10.46
C VAL A 246 1.24 -1.27 -11.75
N VAL A 247 1.40 -0.23 -12.57
CA VAL A 247 0.58 0.03 -13.76
C VAL A 247 1.37 -0.04 -15.08
N GLU A 248 2.54 -0.67 -15.08
CA GLU A 248 3.37 -0.87 -16.28
C GLU A 248 3.63 0.47 -17.03
N ASN A 249 3.53 0.44 -18.35
CA ASN A 249 3.74 1.61 -19.22
C ASN A 249 2.66 2.70 -19.05
N PHE A 250 1.55 2.43 -18.34
CA PHE A 250 0.54 3.45 -18.07
C PHE A 250 0.98 4.45 -16.99
N SER A 251 2.10 4.20 -16.31
CA SER A 251 2.73 5.14 -15.39
C SER A 251 3.12 6.48 -16.03
N GLU A 252 3.30 6.52 -17.35
CA GLU A 252 3.54 7.75 -18.11
C GLU A 252 2.33 8.70 -18.14
N LEU A 253 1.12 8.19 -17.85
CA LEU A 253 -0.12 8.96 -17.73
C LEU A 253 -0.31 9.57 -16.32
N LEU A 254 0.73 9.54 -15.50
CA LEU A 254 0.76 10.19 -14.19
C LEU A 254 0.79 11.71 -14.37
N GLU A 255 -0.20 12.39 -13.81
CA GLU A 255 -0.16 13.85 -13.74
C GLU A 255 0.44 14.30 -12.42
N ILE A 256 1.42 15.20 -12.49
CA ILE A 256 2.01 15.84 -11.31
C ILE A 256 2.02 17.34 -11.56
N ASN A 257 1.36 18.08 -10.68
CA ASN A 257 1.30 19.53 -10.74
C ASN A 257 2.16 20.13 -9.62
N ASP A 258 3.16 20.91 -9.99
CA ASP A 258 3.94 21.74 -9.06
C ASP A 258 3.13 22.99 -8.69
N LEU A 259 2.74 23.08 -7.42
CA LEU A 259 1.96 24.21 -6.90
C LEU A 259 2.86 25.26 -6.22
N GLY A 260 4.17 25.17 -6.42
CA GLY A 260 5.15 26.11 -5.92
C GLY A 260 5.63 25.80 -4.52
N LYS A 261 6.19 26.83 -3.86
CA LYS A 261 6.82 26.72 -2.54
C LYS A 261 5.85 27.13 -1.44
N ILE A 262 6.10 26.62 -0.24
CA ILE A 262 5.52 27.11 1.01
C ILE A 262 6.68 27.60 1.88
N ASP A 263 6.53 28.81 2.40
CA ASP A 263 7.52 29.44 3.27
C ASP A 263 7.00 29.63 4.71
N SER A 264 5.75 29.25 4.99
CA SER A 264 5.13 29.35 6.32
C SER A 264 4.42 28.07 6.76
N TYR A 265 4.43 27.82 8.08
CA TYR A 265 3.71 26.70 8.68
C TYR A 265 2.18 26.81 8.46
N LEU A 266 1.64 28.03 8.46
CA LEU A 266 0.21 28.27 8.28
C LEU A 266 -0.26 27.88 6.87
N GLU A 267 0.49 28.25 5.83
CA GLU A 267 0.20 27.82 4.45
C GLU A 267 0.31 26.30 4.29
N MET A 268 1.21 25.66 5.03
CA MET A 268 1.35 24.21 5.04
C MET A 268 0.11 23.54 5.65
N GLU A 269 -0.37 24.02 6.80
CA GLU A 269 -1.62 23.53 7.39
C GLU A 269 -2.84 23.80 6.49
N GLU A 270 -2.92 24.98 5.87
CA GLU A 270 -4.01 25.31 4.94
C GLU A 270 -4.01 24.37 3.73
N PHE A 271 -2.84 24.09 3.15
CA PHE A 271 -2.73 23.19 2.01
C PHE A 271 -3.10 21.75 2.36
N ILE A 272 -2.63 21.24 3.52
CA ILE A 272 -3.01 19.90 3.98
C ILE A 272 -4.49 19.88 4.33
N ASN A 273 -5.07 20.92 4.92
CA ASN A 273 -6.47 20.88 5.36
C ASN A 273 -7.47 21.29 4.29
N ALA A 274 -7.02 21.80 3.14
CA ALA A 274 -7.86 22.04 1.97
C ALA A 274 -8.60 20.76 1.57
N LYS A 275 -9.90 20.90 1.33
CA LYS A 275 -10.79 19.82 0.87
C LYS A 275 -10.68 19.65 -0.63
#